data_AF-A0AB39IV86-F1
#
_entry.id   AF-A0AB39IV86-F1
#
_cell.length_a   1.000
_cell.length_b   1.000
_cell.length_c   1.000
_cell.angle_alpha   90.00
_cell.angle_beta   90.00
_cell.angle_gamma   90.00
#
_symmetry.space_group_name_H-M   'P 1'
#
loop_
_entity.id
_entity.type
_entity.pdbx_description
1 polymer ?
#
loop_
_entity_poly.entity_id
_entity_poly.type
_entity_poly.pdbx_seq_one_letter_code
_entity_poly.pdbx_strand_id
1 'polypeptide(L)'
;MDKVSYPDFSMDLVEACLKFGYYFEGMDKENVTRLVDQYKKFWFMIKKYPDCSFAPNTEIDEVWHLHMLLPQNYYYDCMSYFGVILAHDAGFGNQADEVDILNEMFDSGNDLWEKEFGCRLPDENELETKP
;
A
#
# COMPACT_ATOMS: atom_id res chain seq x y z
N MET A 1 -6.78 16.08 -19.08
CA MET A 1 -6.40 15.54 -17.77
C MET A 1 -5.51 14.37 -18.06
N ASP A 2 -4.22 14.49 -17.78
CA ASP A 2 -3.26 13.44 -18.14
C ASP A 2 -3.63 12.14 -17.43
N LYS A 3 -3.61 11.05 -18.19
CA LYS A 3 -3.91 9.72 -17.66
C LYS A 3 -2.77 9.33 -16.74
N VAL A 4 -2.99 9.38 -15.43
CA VAL A 4 -2.04 8.87 -14.44
C VAL A 4 -1.72 7.41 -14.81
N SER A 5 -0.45 7.07 -14.93
CA SER A 5 0.00 5.68 -15.13
C SER A 5 0.29 5.04 -13.78
N TYR A 6 0.30 3.72 -13.70
CA TYR A 6 0.80 3.01 -12.51
C TYR A 6 2.31 3.23 -12.32
N PRO A 7 2.83 3.08 -11.10
CA PRO A 7 4.27 3.11 -10.87
C PRO A 7 4.95 1.90 -11.55
N ASP A 8 6.15 2.15 -12.08
CA ASP A 8 7.08 1.11 -12.53
C ASP A 8 8.21 1.03 -11.50
N PHE A 9 8.08 0.07 -10.56
CA PHE A 9 9.04 -0.10 -9.48
C PHE A 9 10.38 -0.61 -10.03
N SER A 10 11.48 -0.08 -9.51
CA SER A 10 12.85 -0.40 -9.97
C SER A 10 13.32 -1.81 -9.64
N MET A 11 12.47 -2.64 -9.05
CA MET A 11 12.78 -3.98 -8.59
C MET A 11 11.57 -4.91 -8.61
N ASP A 12 11.84 -6.21 -8.59
CA ASP A 12 10.81 -7.23 -8.40
C ASP A 12 10.42 -7.32 -6.93
N LEU A 13 9.41 -6.54 -6.53
CA LEU A 13 8.86 -6.60 -5.17
C LEU A 13 8.24 -7.96 -4.84
N VAL A 14 7.78 -8.73 -5.83
CA VAL A 14 7.24 -10.09 -5.58
C VAL A 14 8.38 -11.00 -5.14
N GLU A 15 9.51 -10.98 -5.83
CA GLU A 15 10.70 -11.73 -5.43
C GLU A 15 11.21 -11.29 -4.05
N ALA A 16 11.25 -9.98 -3.79
CA ALA A 16 11.70 -9.46 -2.51
C ALA A 16 10.80 -9.89 -1.35
N CYS A 17 9.47 -9.82 -1.51
CA CYS A 17 8.49 -10.28 -0.52
C CYS A 17 8.72 -11.75 -0.16
N LEU A 18 8.81 -12.61 -1.18
CA LEU A 18 9.03 -14.05 -0.99
C LEU A 18 10.36 -14.39 -0.31
N LYS A 19 11.38 -13.54 -0.47
CA LYS A 19 12.73 -13.81 0.01
C LYS A 19 13.03 -13.24 1.39
N PHE A 20 12.45 -12.10 1.74
CA PHE A 20 12.89 -11.31 2.90
C PHE A 20 11.79 -10.91 3.87
N GLY A 21 10.51 -10.95 3.49
CA GLY A 21 9.44 -10.47 4.35
C GLY A 21 8.80 -11.58 5.17
N TYR A 22 8.94 -11.48 6.50
CA TYR A 22 8.36 -12.43 7.46
C TYR A 22 6.84 -12.58 7.29
N TYR A 23 6.14 -11.48 7.04
CA TYR A 23 4.70 -11.49 6.77
C TYR A 23 4.31 -12.42 5.62
N PHE A 24 5.16 -12.55 4.59
CA PHE A 24 4.86 -13.32 3.38
C PHE A 24 5.32 -14.79 3.47
N GLU A 25 5.85 -15.23 4.61
CA GLU A 25 6.33 -16.61 4.78
C GLU A 25 5.19 -17.61 4.57
N GLY A 26 5.42 -18.61 3.73
CA GLY A 26 4.43 -19.64 3.39
C GLY A 26 3.36 -19.22 2.36
N MET A 27 3.32 -17.96 1.94
CA MET A 27 2.46 -17.53 0.83
C MET A 27 3.03 -18.02 -0.51
N ASP A 28 2.15 -18.40 -1.43
CA ASP A 28 2.56 -18.68 -2.81
C ASP A 28 2.79 -17.38 -3.62
N LYS A 29 3.45 -17.52 -4.77
CA LYS A 29 3.77 -16.41 -5.65
C LYS A 29 2.53 -15.67 -6.15
N GLU A 30 1.41 -16.37 -6.35
CA GLU A 30 0.17 -15.77 -6.86
C GLU A 30 -0.42 -14.80 -5.84
N ASN A 31 -0.49 -15.21 -4.57
CA ASN A 31 -0.93 -14.36 -3.48
C ASN A 31 -0.03 -13.15 -3.30
N VAL A 32 1.30 -13.33 -3.27
CA VAL A 32 2.23 -12.20 -3.15
C VAL A 32 2.12 -11.25 -4.35
N THR A 33 1.90 -11.77 -5.56
CA THR A 33 1.66 -10.95 -6.75
C THR A 33 0.42 -10.08 -6.60
N ARG A 34 -0.69 -10.63 -6.06
CA ARG A 34 -1.90 -9.87 -5.74
C ARG A 34 -1.59 -8.71 -4.77
N LEU A 35 -0.79 -8.96 -3.73
CA LEU A 35 -0.45 -7.93 -2.73
C LEU A 35 0.39 -6.81 -3.34
N VAL A 36 1.40 -7.15 -4.14
CA VAL A 36 2.23 -6.16 -4.85
C VAL A 36 1.39 -5.35 -5.84
N ASP A 37 0.42 -5.97 -6.53
CA ASP A 37 -0.49 -5.25 -7.41
C ASP A 37 -1.44 -4.31 -6.65
N GLN A 38 -1.88 -4.67 -5.44
CA GLN A 38 -2.62 -3.74 -4.57
C GLN A 38 -1.74 -2.57 -4.13
N TYR A 39 -0.48 -2.82 -3.77
CA TYR A 39 0.46 -1.74 -3.44
C TYR A 39 0.72 -0.78 -4.61
N LYS A 40 0.84 -1.29 -5.85
CA LYS A 40 0.90 -0.44 -7.06
C LYS A 40 -0.34 0.43 -7.23
N LYS A 41 -1.52 -0.14 -6.99
CA LYS A 41 -2.80 0.60 -7.03
C LYS A 41 -2.87 1.66 -5.95
N PHE A 42 -2.35 1.38 -4.75
CA PHE A 42 -2.30 2.35 -3.66
C PHE A 42 -1.46 3.59 -4.03
N TRP A 43 -0.26 3.41 -4.60
CA TRP A 43 0.55 4.53 -5.12
C TRP A 43 -0.18 5.32 -6.21
N PHE A 44 -0.90 4.62 -7.10
CA PHE A 44 -1.74 5.25 -8.10
C PHE A 44 -2.85 6.11 -7.49
N MET A 45 -3.54 5.64 -6.45
CA MET A 45 -4.58 6.41 -5.76
C MET A 45 -4.02 7.70 -5.16
N ILE A 46 -2.88 7.61 -4.45
CA ILE A 46 -2.20 8.77 -3.86
C ILE A 46 -1.84 9.81 -4.94
N LYS A 47 -1.34 9.36 -6.10
CA LYS A 47 -0.96 10.27 -7.20
C LYS A 47 -2.17 10.89 -7.89
N LYS A 48 -3.22 10.10 -8.11
CA LYS A 48 -4.42 10.52 -8.85
C LYS A 48 -5.33 11.45 -8.04
N TYR A 49 -5.37 11.25 -6.72
CA TYR A 49 -6.25 11.97 -5.80
C TYR A 49 -5.44 12.64 -4.68
N PRO A 50 -4.60 13.64 -5.01
CA PRO A 50 -3.67 14.24 -4.04
C PRO A 50 -4.37 15.00 -2.90
N ASP A 51 -5.64 15.37 -3.08
CA ASP A 51 -6.45 16.06 -2.07
C ASP A 51 -7.23 15.09 -1.15
N CYS A 52 -7.02 13.78 -1.31
CA CYS A 52 -7.66 12.74 -0.50
C CYS A 52 -6.65 12.02 0.39
N SER A 53 -7.07 11.70 1.60
CA SER A 53 -6.32 10.85 2.53
C SER A 53 -6.57 9.38 2.22
N PHE A 54 -5.51 8.57 2.20
CA PHE A 54 -5.59 7.13 2.02
C PHE A 54 -4.77 6.43 3.08
N ALA A 55 -5.42 5.60 3.89
CA ALA A 55 -4.76 4.62 4.72
C ALA A 55 -4.64 3.28 3.96
N PRO A 56 -3.48 2.59 3.98
CA PRO A 56 -3.39 1.23 3.48
C PRO A 56 -4.13 0.28 4.45
N ASN A 57 -4.56 -0.90 3.97
CA ASN A 57 -4.82 -2.02 4.89
C ASN A 57 -3.49 -2.73 5.22
N THR A 58 -3.52 -3.64 6.19
CA THR A 58 -2.33 -4.38 6.65
C THR A 58 -1.56 -5.05 5.50
N GLU A 59 -2.23 -5.66 4.53
CA GLU A 59 -1.57 -6.33 3.41
C GLU A 59 -0.76 -5.37 2.53
N ILE A 60 -1.31 -4.18 2.22
CA ILE A 60 -0.60 -3.14 1.45
C ILE A 60 0.54 -2.55 2.28
N ASP A 61 0.30 -2.32 3.57
CA ASP A 61 1.25 -1.73 4.49
C ASP A 61 2.51 -2.59 4.65
N GLU A 62 2.36 -3.91 4.72
CA GLU A 62 3.48 -4.85 4.78
C GLU A 62 4.36 -4.85 3.52
N VAL A 63 3.76 -4.70 2.33
CA VAL A 63 4.53 -4.53 1.08
C VAL A 63 5.25 -3.18 1.10
N TRP A 64 4.61 -2.14 1.61
CA TRP A 64 5.22 -0.82 1.73
C TRP A 64 6.42 -0.83 2.70
N HIS A 65 6.27 -1.41 3.88
CA HIS A 65 7.35 -1.58 4.84
C HIS A 65 8.55 -2.31 4.23
N LEU A 66 8.31 -3.41 3.53
CA LEU A 66 9.38 -4.13 2.83
C LEU A 66 10.07 -3.24 1.78
N HIS A 67 9.30 -2.49 0.98
CA HIS A 67 9.87 -1.59 -0.01
C HIS A 67 10.76 -0.53 0.65
N MET A 68 10.34 0.04 1.80
CA MET A 68 11.13 1.02 2.56
C MET A 68 12.44 0.44 3.13
N LEU A 69 12.51 -0.86 3.41
CA LEU A 69 13.75 -1.54 3.82
C LEU A 69 14.79 -1.65 2.69
N LEU A 70 14.43 -1.25 1.47
CA LEU A 70 15.30 -1.19 0.30
C LEU A 70 15.50 0.27 -0.11
N PRO A 71 16.25 1.06 0.70
CA PRO A 71 16.18 2.52 0.66
C PRO A 71 16.62 3.14 -0.67
N GLN A 72 17.52 2.50 -1.41
CA GLN A 72 17.93 2.98 -2.73
C GLN A 72 16.80 2.86 -3.77
N ASN A 73 16.12 1.71 -3.81
CA ASN A 73 14.99 1.46 -4.68
C ASN A 73 13.79 2.33 -4.29
N TYR A 74 13.47 2.38 -2.98
CA TYR A 74 12.37 3.20 -2.48
C TYR A 74 12.54 4.68 -2.82
N TYR A 75 13.75 5.21 -2.62
CA TYR A 75 14.06 6.59 -2.99
C TYR A 75 13.90 6.81 -4.50
N TYR A 76 14.49 5.94 -5.32
CA TYR A 76 14.42 6.08 -6.77
C TYR A 76 12.97 6.01 -7.29
N ASP A 77 12.18 5.07 -6.80
CA ASP A 77 10.80 4.87 -7.20
C ASP A 77 9.92 6.06 -6.78
N CYS A 78 10.10 6.55 -5.55
CA CYS A 78 9.41 7.75 -5.07
C CYS A 78 9.75 8.97 -5.92
N MET A 79 11.03 9.23 -6.19
CA MET A 79 11.45 10.37 -6.99
C MET A 79 10.98 10.26 -8.44
N SER A 80 11.00 9.06 -9.02
CA SER A 80 10.56 8.82 -10.39
C SER A 80 9.04 9.00 -10.55
N TYR A 81 8.26 8.58 -9.57
CA TYR A 81 6.80 8.56 -9.67
C TYR A 81 6.12 9.79 -9.04
N PHE A 82 6.55 10.20 -7.86
CA PHE A 82 5.99 11.35 -7.14
C PHE A 82 6.80 12.64 -7.33
N GLY A 83 8.12 12.53 -7.56
CA GLY A 83 9.03 13.69 -7.53
C GLY A 83 9.45 14.10 -6.12
N VAL A 84 8.96 13.38 -5.11
CA VAL A 84 9.23 13.56 -3.67
C VAL A 84 9.18 12.19 -2.99
N ILE A 85 9.76 12.08 -1.80
CA ILE A 85 9.63 10.86 -0.99
C ILE A 85 8.18 10.76 -0.50
N LEU A 86 7.53 9.62 -0.77
CA LEU A 86 6.26 9.30 -0.13
C LEU A 86 6.55 9.00 1.34
N ALA A 87 6.10 9.87 2.24
CA ALA A 87 6.31 9.69 3.68
C ALA A 87 5.35 8.63 4.23
N HIS A 88 5.84 7.83 5.18
CA HIS A 88 5.05 6.84 5.92
C HIS A 88 5.08 7.23 7.40
N ASP A 89 3.91 7.35 8.01
CA ASP A 89 3.76 7.58 9.45
C ASP A 89 3.34 6.28 10.13
N ALA A 90 4.31 5.38 10.33
CA ALA A 90 4.09 4.06 10.92
C ALA A 90 3.53 4.10 12.35
N GLY A 91 3.58 5.27 13.00
CA GLY A 91 3.05 5.46 14.34
C GLY A 91 1.56 5.82 14.37
N PHE A 92 1.02 6.32 13.26
CA PHE A 92 -0.33 6.88 13.22
C PHE A 92 -1.39 5.81 13.48
N GLY A 93 -2.29 6.07 14.43
CA GLY A 93 -3.32 5.14 14.87
C GLY A 93 -2.94 4.35 16.13
N ASN A 94 -1.71 4.50 16.65
CA ASN A 94 -1.32 3.90 17.93
C ASN A 94 -1.76 4.74 19.15
N GLN A 95 -2.20 5.98 18.95
CA GLN A 95 -2.84 6.78 19.99
C GLN A 95 -4.36 6.66 19.91
N ALA A 96 -5.04 6.64 21.06
CA ALA A 96 -6.48 6.44 21.13
C ALA A 96 -7.29 7.52 20.38
N ASP A 97 -6.75 8.74 20.26
CA ASP A 97 -7.35 9.85 19.52
C ASP A 97 -7.06 9.81 18.01
N GLU A 98 -6.18 8.92 17.55
CA GLU A 98 -5.86 8.71 16.13
C GLU A 98 -6.66 7.56 15.50
N VAL A 99 -7.12 6.58 16.30
CA VAL A 99 -7.81 5.37 15.81
C VAL A 99 -9.03 5.71 14.96
N ASP A 100 -9.91 6.59 15.46
CA ASP A 100 -11.12 6.96 14.73
C ASP A 100 -10.79 7.69 13.41
N ILE A 101 -9.71 8.48 13.40
CA ILE A 101 -9.24 9.21 12.22
C ILE A 101 -8.68 8.23 11.19
N LEU A 102 -7.86 7.26 11.61
CA LEU A 102 -7.32 6.22 10.75
C LEU A 102 -8.44 5.39 10.11
N ASN A 103 -9.45 5.01 10.89
CA ASN A 103 -10.60 4.27 10.40
C ASN A 103 -11.39 5.08 9.36
N GLU A 104 -11.66 6.36 9.62
CA GLU A 104 -12.35 7.24 8.66
C GLU A 104 -11.53 7.45 7.37
N MET A 105 -10.21 7.58 7.48
CA MET A 105 -9.29 7.67 6.33
C MET A 105 -9.30 6.38 5.50
N PHE A 106 -9.32 5.22 6.15
CA PHE A 106 -9.42 3.93 5.47
C PHE A 106 -10.77 3.79 4.76
N ASP A 107 -11.89 4.02 5.45
CA ASP A 107 -13.24 3.87 4.90
C ASP A 107 -13.47 4.79 3.70
N SER A 108 -13.14 6.09 3.86
CA SER A 108 -13.29 7.08 2.80
C SER A 108 -12.37 6.78 1.61
N GLY A 109 -11.15 6.30 1.88
CA GLY A 109 -10.21 5.85 0.86
C GLY A 109 -10.70 4.61 0.12
N ASN A 110 -11.30 3.65 0.83
CA ASN A 110 -11.80 2.38 0.30
C ASN A 110 -13.07 2.60 -0.56
N ASP A 111 -13.91 3.58 -0.21
CA ASP A 111 -15.02 4.03 -1.07
C ASP A 111 -14.54 4.56 -2.42
N LEU A 112 -13.42 5.28 -2.43
CA LEU A 112 -12.82 5.80 -3.65
C LEU A 112 -12.09 4.69 -4.42
N TRP A 113 -11.43 3.78 -3.71
CA TRP A 113 -10.83 2.57 -4.27
C TRP A 113 -11.86 1.71 -4.99
N GLU A 114 -13.05 1.50 -4.39
CA GLU A 114 -14.14 0.74 -5.01
C GLU A 114 -14.66 1.40 -6.29
N LYS A 115 -14.78 2.74 -6.29
CA LYS A 115 -15.13 3.49 -7.51
C LYS A 115 -14.06 3.35 -8.60
N GLU A 116 -12.78 3.29 -8.23
CA GLU A 116 -11.67 3.19 -9.18
C GLU A 116 -11.49 1.78 -9.75
N PHE A 117 -11.61 0.74 -8.90
CA PHE A 117 -11.22 -0.63 -9.23
C PHE A 117 -12.37 -1.64 -9.22
N GLY A 118 -13.57 -1.25 -8.78
CA GLY A 118 -14.76 -2.10 -8.78
C GLY A 118 -14.79 -3.17 -7.68
N CYS A 119 -13.90 -3.08 -6.69
CA CYS A 119 -13.90 -3.96 -5.51
C CYS A 119 -13.40 -3.18 -4.28
N ARG A 120 -13.76 -3.64 -3.08
CA ARG A 120 -13.22 -3.09 -1.82
C ARG A 120 -11.99 -3.86 -1.37
N LEU A 121 -11.12 -3.18 -0.61
CA LEU A 121 -10.14 -3.83 0.24
C LEU A 121 -10.84 -4.42 1.47
N PRO A 122 -10.42 -5.59 1.96
CA PRO A 122 -10.91 -6.15 3.22
C PRO A 122 -10.46 -5.30 4.40
N ASP A 123 -11.31 -5.21 5.42
CA ASP A 123 -11.01 -4.55 6.70
C ASP A 123 -10.01 -5.40 7.52
N GLU A 124 -9.34 -4.80 8.51
CA GLU A 124 -8.36 -5.51 9.33
C GLU A 124 -8.95 -6.74 10.03
N ASN A 125 -10.18 -6.65 10.54
CA ASN A 125 -10.88 -7.76 11.19
C ASN A 125 -11.12 -8.96 10.26
N GLU A 126 -11.17 -8.73 8.94
CA GLU A 126 -11.34 -9.78 7.94
C GLU A 126 -9.99 -10.43 7.58
N LEU A 127 -8.88 -9.68 7.75
CA LEU A 127 -7.51 -10.15 7.50
C LEU A 127 -6.96 -11.01 8.66
N GLU A 128 -7.40 -10.77 9.89
CA GLU A 128 -7.03 -11.57 11.08
C GLU A 128 -7.55 -13.02 11.03
N THR A 129 -8.39 -13.35 10.04
CA THR A 129 -8.82 -14.73 9.78
C THR A 129 -7.82 -15.51 8.91
N LYS A 130 -6.54 -15.53 9.29
CA LYS A 130 -5.58 -16.53 8.79
C LYS A 130 -5.30 -17.57 9.89
N PRO A 131 -5.31 -18.87 9.55
CA PRO A 131 -5.17 -19.97 10.50
C PRO A 131 -3.83 -20.00 11.24
#